data_AF-A0A0Q5GTS6-F1
#
_entry.id   AF-A0A0Q5GTS6-F1
#
_cell.length_a   1.000
_cell.length_b   1.000
_cell.length_c   1.000
_cell.angle_alpha   90.00
_cell.angle_beta   90.00
_cell.angle_gamma   90.00
#
_symmetry.space_group_name_H-M   'P 1'
#
loop_
_entity.id
_entity.type
_entity.pdbx_description
1 polymer ?
#
loop_
_entity_poly.entity_id
_entity_poly.type
_entity_poly.pdbx_seq_one_letter_code
_entity_poly.pdbx_strand_id
1 'polypeptide(L)'
;MARSAAGIARSAVVETVSVIAGAIIGTLVAAIFGWLFLSLGFATLAASPSVYILALVTVAIFAVLYGYLPATPAVLGSLAVGILLPTVIAKFAFDSTETLTTLLVVNVVFALVALSVYRFVHASGLVRQAASDVADRT
;
A
#
# COMPACT_ATOMS: atom_id res chain seq x y z
N MET A 1 -31.55 3.51 3.10
CA MET A 1 -30.86 4.67 3.71
C MET A 1 -29.87 5.21 2.70
N ALA A 2 -30.17 6.36 2.07
CA ALA A 2 -29.24 6.99 1.15
C ALA A 2 -28.01 7.45 1.94
N ARG A 3 -26.80 6.98 1.57
CA ARG A 3 -25.56 7.52 2.14
C ARG A 3 -25.53 9.01 1.80
N SER A 4 -25.52 9.86 2.82
CA SER A 4 -25.27 11.29 2.67
C SER A 4 -23.98 11.51 1.86
N ALA A 5 -23.95 12.53 0.99
CA ALA A 5 -22.76 12.90 0.23
C ALA A 5 -21.52 13.08 1.13
N ALA A 6 -21.72 13.52 2.38
CA ALA A 6 -20.67 13.65 3.39
C ALA A 6 -20.09 12.29 3.82
N GLY A 7 -20.92 11.24 3.90
CA GLY A 7 -20.49 9.89 4.23
C GLY A 7 -19.65 9.25 3.12
N ILE A 8 -19.99 9.52 1.86
CA ILE A 8 -19.21 9.06 0.69
C ILE A 8 -17.86 9.79 0.64
N ALA A 9 -17.86 11.11 0.80
CA ALA A 9 -16.64 11.91 0.80
C ALA A 9 -15.66 11.49 1.90
N ARG A 10 -16.16 11.25 3.13
CA ARG A 10 -15.31 10.84 4.25
C ARG A 10 -14.72 9.43 4.06
N SER A 11 -15.49 8.48 3.52
CA SER A 11 -14.99 7.14 3.17
C SER A 11 -13.86 7.21 2.14
N ALA A 12 -14.04 8.01 1.09
CA ALA A 12 -13.03 8.19 0.05
C ALA A 12 -11.73 8.83 0.61
N VAL A 13 -11.86 9.77 1.56
CA VAL A 13 -10.70 10.38 2.23
C VAL A 13 -9.93 9.35 3.05
N VAL A 14 -10.60 8.53 3.86
CA VAL A 14 -9.95 7.46 4.64
C VAL A 14 -9.20 6.50 3.72
N GLU A 15 -9.84 6.07 2.64
CA GLU A 15 -9.25 5.16 1.68
C GLU A 15 -8.03 5.76 0.98
N THR A 16 -8.12 7.03 0.56
CA THR A 16 -7.01 7.77 -0.03
C THR A 16 -5.83 7.90 0.94
N VAL A 17 -6.09 8.24 2.21
CA VAL A 17 -5.06 8.32 3.25
C VAL A 17 -4.44 6.95 3.51
N SER A 18 -5.24 5.88 3.49
CA SER A 18 -4.76 4.50 3.65
C SER A 18 -3.77 4.13 2.55
N VAL A 19 -4.10 4.49 1.30
CA VAL A 19 -3.25 4.23 0.13
C VAL A 19 -1.95 5.02 0.21
N ILE A 20 -2.04 6.32 0.48
CA ILE A 20 -0.87 7.20 0.58
C ILE A 20 0.05 6.74 1.72
N ALA A 21 -0.51 6.48 2.91
CA ALA A 21 0.27 6.01 4.05
C ALA A 21 0.95 4.67 3.76
N GLY A 22 0.22 3.71 3.18
CA GLY A 22 0.77 2.40 2.80
C GLY A 22 1.91 2.52 1.80
N ALA A 23 1.75 3.37 0.77
CA ALA A 23 2.76 3.58 -0.25
C ALA A 23 4.02 4.25 0.31
N ILE A 24 3.88 5.34 1.09
CA ILE A 24 5.03 6.07 1.63
C ILE A 24 5.78 5.22 2.66
N ILE A 25 5.07 4.68 3.66
CA ILE A 25 5.70 3.92 4.74
C ILE A 25 6.29 2.61 4.19
N GLY A 26 5.56 1.91 3.32
CA GLY A 26 6.06 0.70 2.66
C GLY A 26 7.36 0.97 1.89
N THR A 27 7.40 2.04 1.09
CA THR A 27 8.58 2.41 0.29
C THR A 27 9.77 2.75 1.17
N LEU A 28 9.57 3.54 2.23
CA LEU A 28 10.64 3.92 3.16
C LEU A 28 11.20 2.71 3.90
N VAL A 29 10.34 1.81 4.41
CA VAL A 29 10.80 0.61 5.11
C VAL A 29 11.54 -0.33 4.15
N ALA A 30 11.05 -0.49 2.91
CA ALA A 30 11.74 -1.28 1.89
C ALA A 30 13.11 -0.67 1.53
N ALA A 31 13.21 0.66 1.44
CA ALA A 31 14.48 1.34 1.19
C ALA A 31 15.47 1.19 2.37
N ILE A 32 15.00 1.31 3.61
CA ILE A 32 15.81 1.06 4.81
C ILE A 32 16.28 -0.39 4.84
N PHE A 33 15.39 -1.34 4.58
CA PHE A 33 15.73 -2.77 4.54
C PHE A 33 16.76 -3.07 3.44
N GLY A 34 16.54 -2.55 2.24
CA GLY A 34 17.46 -2.69 1.12
C GLY A 34 18.84 -2.11 1.43
N TRP A 35 18.89 -0.97 2.11
CA TRP A 35 20.14 -0.36 2.54
C TRP A 35 20.88 -1.18 3.61
N LEU A 36 20.18 -1.66 4.64
CA LEU A 36 20.78 -2.38 5.76
C LEU A 36 21.21 -3.81 5.42
N PHE A 37 20.43 -4.52 4.59
CA PHE A 37 20.61 -5.97 4.39
C PHE A 37 21.09 -6.34 2.98
N LEU A 38 20.95 -5.45 2.01
CA LEU A 38 21.21 -5.74 0.59
C LEU A 38 22.19 -4.74 -0.05
N SER A 39 22.79 -3.85 0.75
CA SER A 39 23.73 -2.81 0.30
C SER A 39 23.20 -1.93 -0.83
N LEU A 40 21.88 -1.78 -0.94
CA LEU A 40 21.25 -0.94 -1.94
C LEU A 40 21.43 0.54 -1.56
N GLY A 41 21.53 1.41 -2.57
CA GLY A 41 21.56 2.85 -2.35
C GLY A 41 20.27 3.34 -1.71
N PHE A 42 20.32 3.77 -0.44
CA PHE A 42 19.14 4.34 0.22
C PHE A 42 18.61 5.56 -0.54
N ALA A 43 19.48 6.48 -0.93
CA ALA A 43 19.10 7.70 -1.63
C ALA A 43 18.51 7.43 -3.02
N THR A 44 18.96 6.39 -3.72
CA THR A 44 18.43 6.05 -5.06
C THR A 44 17.03 5.48 -4.99
N LEU A 45 16.70 4.73 -3.93
CA LEU A 45 15.36 4.18 -3.71
C LEU A 45 14.42 5.20 -3.04
N ALA A 46 14.89 5.91 -2.02
CA ALA A 46 14.08 6.80 -1.20
C ALA A 46 13.86 8.20 -1.80
N ALA A 47 14.69 8.65 -2.74
CA ALA A 47 14.52 9.94 -3.42
C ALA A 47 13.94 9.81 -4.84
N SER A 48 13.72 8.59 -5.34
CA SER A 48 13.24 8.39 -6.71
C SER A 48 11.72 8.56 -6.81
N PRO A 49 11.22 9.56 -7.58
CA PRO A 49 9.79 9.78 -7.73
C PRO A 49 9.06 8.59 -8.39
N SER A 50 9.74 7.88 -9.29
CA SER A 50 9.15 6.74 -10.01
C SER A 50 8.81 5.56 -9.08
N VAL A 51 9.61 5.37 -8.02
CA VAL A 51 9.38 4.32 -7.01
C VAL A 51 8.13 4.62 -6.18
N TYR A 52 7.93 5.89 -5.79
CA TYR A 52 6.71 6.28 -5.05
C TYR A 52 5.46 6.22 -5.92
N ILE A 53 5.54 6.60 -7.19
CA ILE A 53 4.40 6.48 -8.12
C ILE A 53 4.02 5.00 -8.27
N LEU A 54 5.01 4.12 -8.47
CA LEU A 54 4.78 2.68 -8.56
C LEU A 54 4.17 2.12 -7.26
N ALA A 55 4.67 2.54 -6.10
CA ALA A 55 4.13 2.17 -4.80
C ALA A 55 2.67 2.63 -4.64
N LEU A 56 2.37 3.88 -5.01
CA LEU A 56 1.00 4.42 -4.98
C LEU A 56 0.05 3.62 -5.86
N VAL A 57 0.44 3.33 -7.10
CA VAL A 57 -0.36 2.51 -8.02
C VAL A 57 -0.58 1.11 -7.44
N THR A 58 0.46 0.50 -6.88
CA THR A 58 0.39 -0.84 -6.31
C THR A 58 -0.57 -0.90 -5.12
N VAL A 59 -0.49 0.07 -4.20
CA VAL A 59 -1.37 0.12 -3.02
C VAL A 59 -2.79 0.55 -3.40
N ALA A 60 -2.96 1.38 -4.44
CA ALA A 60 -4.29 1.70 -4.97
C ALA A 60 -5.02 0.44 -5.48
N ILE A 61 -4.29 -0.52 -6.06
CA ILE A 61 -4.87 -1.82 -6.46
C ILE A 61 -5.33 -2.61 -5.22
N PHE A 62 -4.68 -2.46 -4.07
CA PHE A 62 -5.16 -3.11 -2.83
C PHE A 62 -6.54 -2.59 -2.46
N ALA A 63 -6.75 -1.28 -2.54
CA ALA A 63 -8.07 -0.67 -2.29
C ALA A 63 -9.14 -1.24 -3.21
N VAL A 64 -8.85 -1.35 -4.52
CA VAL A 64 -9.74 -1.98 -5.49
C VAL A 64 -10.03 -3.44 -5.12
N LEU A 65 -9.01 -4.23 -4.80
CA LEU A 65 -9.19 -5.65 -4.42
C LEU A 65 -10.04 -5.82 -3.17
N TYR A 66 -9.87 -4.97 -2.15
CA TYR A 66 -10.70 -4.97 -0.95
C TYR A 66 -12.14 -4.51 -1.21
N GLY A 67 -12.37 -3.70 -2.24
CA GLY A 67 -13.71 -3.32 -2.68
C GLY A 67 -14.49 -4.42 -3.40
N TYR A 68 -13.78 -5.30 -4.13
CA TYR A 68 -14.41 -6.33 -4.98
C TYR A 68 -14.39 -7.76 -4.42
N LEU A 69 -13.48 -8.08 -3.49
CA LEU A 69 -13.30 -9.44 -2.98
C LEU A 69 -13.54 -9.56 -1.47
N PRO A 70 -13.91 -10.76 -0.98
CA PRO A 70 -13.91 -11.08 0.44
C PRO A 70 -12.51 -10.89 1.08
N ALA A 71 -12.46 -10.69 2.39
CA ALA A 71 -11.24 -10.30 3.11
C ALA A 71 -10.03 -11.23 2.85
N THR A 72 -10.22 -12.56 2.88
CA THR A 72 -9.13 -13.53 2.71
C THR A 72 -8.52 -13.52 1.30
N PRO A 73 -9.29 -13.63 0.20
CA PRO A 73 -8.73 -13.52 -1.14
C PRO A 73 -8.21 -12.10 -1.46
N ALA A 74 -8.78 -11.04 -0.88
CA ALA A 74 -8.27 -9.68 -1.05
C ALA A 74 -6.85 -9.51 -0.47
N VAL A 75 -6.58 -10.11 0.71
CA VAL A 75 -5.25 -10.14 1.33
C VAL A 75 -4.25 -10.87 0.44
N LEU A 76 -4.58 -12.08 -0.03
CA LEU A 76 -3.70 -12.89 -0.87
C LEU A 76 -3.44 -12.22 -2.22
N GLY A 77 -4.48 -11.67 -2.85
CA GLY A 77 -4.36 -10.93 -4.10
C GLY A 77 -3.49 -9.69 -3.95
N SER A 78 -3.69 -8.94 -2.87
CA SER A 78 -2.90 -7.73 -2.59
C SER A 78 -1.44 -8.05 -2.29
N LEU A 79 -1.17 -9.14 -1.57
CA LEU A 79 0.20 -9.62 -1.36
C LEU A 79 0.87 -10.01 -2.68
N ALA A 80 0.17 -10.78 -3.52
CA ALA A 80 0.68 -11.20 -4.82
C ALA A 80 0.94 -9.98 -5.72
N VAL A 81 0.01 -9.02 -5.80
CA VAL A 81 0.18 -7.78 -6.56
C VAL A 81 1.34 -6.95 -6.00
N GLY A 82 1.42 -6.81 -4.67
CA GLY A 82 2.48 -6.07 -3.99
C GLY A 82 3.89 -6.60 -4.25
N ILE A 83 4.01 -7.90 -4.55
CA ILE A 83 5.29 -8.54 -4.88
C ILE A 83 5.53 -8.50 -6.40
N LEU A 84 4.57 -9.00 -7.18
CA LEU A 84 4.76 -9.26 -8.60
C LEU A 84 4.79 -7.98 -9.43
N LEU A 85 3.86 -7.04 -9.17
CA LEU A 85 3.75 -5.84 -9.99
C LEU A 85 5.02 -4.97 -9.89
N PRO A 86 5.54 -4.66 -8.68
CA PRO A 86 6.78 -3.91 -8.58
C PRO A 86 7.99 -4.67 -9.11
N THR A 87 8.04 -6.00 -8.95
CA THR A 87 9.16 -6.82 -9.45
C THR A 87 9.22 -6.81 -10.98
N VAL A 88 8.08 -6.99 -11.65
CA VAL A 88 7.99 -6.97 -13.12
C VAL A 88 8.34 -5.59 -13.65
N ILE A 89 7.77 -4.53 -13.07
CA ILE A 89 8.05 -3.15 -13.53
C ILE A 89 9.50 -2.77 -13.28
N ALA A 90 10.07 -3.08 -12.11
CA ALA A 90 11.48 -2.81 -11.82
C ALA A 90 12.41 -3.55 -12.79
N LYS A 91 12.08 -4.80 -13.15
CA LYS A 91 12.94 -5.59 -14.03
C LYS A 91 12.85 -5.19 -15.49
N PHE A 92 11.64 -4.93 -16.00
CA PHE A 92 11.42 -4.71 -17.43
C PHE A 92 11.29 -3.24 -17.83
N ALA A 93 10.77 -2.38 -16.96
CA ALA A 93 10.56 -0.95 -17.27
C ALA A 93 11.70 -0.06 -16.74
N PHE A 94 12.26 -0.38 -15.57
CA PHE A 94 13.37 0.39 -14.98
C PHE A 94 14.76 -0.22 -15.27
N ASP A 95 14.80 -1.31 -16.04
CA ASP A 95 16.02 -2.03 -16.43
C ASP A 95 16.98 -2.28 -15.26
N SER A 96 16.44 -2.71 -14.12
CA SER A 96 17.22 -2.87 -12.90
C SER A 96 18.27 -3.97 -13.07
N THR A 97 19.52 -3.59 -12.81
CA THR A 97 20.70 -4.47 -12.80
C THR A 97 20.70 -5.44 -11.61
N GLU A 98 19.84 -5.20 -10.62
CA GLU A 98 19.71 -6.05 -9.45
C GLU A 98 19.23 -7.47 -9.80
N THR A 99 19.66 -8.42 -8.97
CA THR A 99 19.22 -9.81 -9.12
C THR A 99 17.73 -9.93 -8.83
N LEU A 100 17.07 -10.88 -9.49
CA LEU A 100 15.64 -11.11 -9.31
C LEU A 100 15.30 -11.47 -7.85
N THR A 101 16.19 -12.19 -7.17
CA THR A 101 16.07 -12.53 -5.75
C THR A 101 16.09 -11.29 -4.87
N THR A 102 17.02 -10.36 -5.10
CA THR A 102 17.10 -9.08 -4.35
C THR A 102 15.80 -8.29 -4.49
N LEU A 103 15.30 -8.16 -5.73
CA LEU A 103 14.05 -7.45 -6.01
C LEU A 103 12.85 -8.12 -5.33
N LEU A 104 12.74 -9.45 -5.40
CA LEU A 104 11.67 -10.17 -4.73
C LEU A 104 11.67 -9.97 -3.22
N VAL A 105 12.84 -10.06 -2.57
CA VAL A 105 12.93 -9.89 -1.11
C VAL A 105 12.52 -8.47 -0.70
N VAL A 106 13.02 -7.44 -1.39
CA VAL A 106 12.64 -6.04 -1.12
C VAL A 106 11.14 -5.82 -1.33
N ASN A 107 10.59 -6.35 -2.42
CA ASN A 107 9.17 -6.19 -2.74
C ASN A 107 8.25 -7.01 -1.81
N VAL A 108 8.72 -8.13 -1.25
CA VAL A 108 8.03 -8.84 -0.18
C VAL A 108 7.95 -7.98 1.08
N VAL A 109 9.07 -7.37 1.50
CA VAL A 109 9.09 -6.46 2.65
C VAL A 109 8.16 -5.27 2.42
N PHE A 110 8.24 -4.65 1.25
CA PHE A 110 7.32 -3.60 0.82
C PHE A 110 5.86 -4.04 0.95
N ALA A 111 5.50 -5.18 0.35
CA ALA A 111 4.13 -5.66 0.31
C ALA A 111 3.58 -5.96 1.71
N LEU A 112 4.39 -6.57 2.58
CA LEU A 112 4.00 -6.86 3.96
C LEU A 112 3.75 -5.58 4.76
N VAL A 113 4.64 -4.59 4.66
CA VAL A 113 4.53 -3.33 5.38
C VAL A 113 3.37 -2.51 4.83
N ALA A 114 3.30 -2.33 3.51
CA ALA A 114 2.26 -1.55 2.85
C ALA A 114 0.86 -2.12 3.13
N LEU A 115 0.71 -3.45 3.08
CA LEU A 115 -0.56 -4.11 3.39
C LEU A 115 -0.93 -3.95 4.87
N SER A 116 0.05 -4.06 5.77
CA SER A 116 -0.18 -3.89 7.21
C SER A 116 -0.61 -2.47 7.54
N VAL A 117 0.07 -1.47 6.98
CA VAL A 117 -0.27 -0.05 7.15
C VAL A 117 -1.63 0.25 6.55
N TYR A 118 -1.90 -0.22 5.32
CA TYR A 118 -3.20 -0.04 4.67
C TYR A 118 -4.34 -0.59 5.53
N ARG A 119 -4.20 -1.83 6.03
CA ARG A 119 -5.22 -2.45 6.89
C ARG A 119 -5.40 -1.72 8.22
N PHE A 120 -4.31 -1.27 8.84
CA PHE A 120 -4.36 -0.55 10.11
C PHE A 120 -5.09 0.79 9.97
N VAL A 121 -4.76 1.56 8.93
CA VAL A 121 -5.41 2.86 8.66
C VAL A 121 -6.86 2.66 8.24
N HIS A 122 -7.14 1.70 7.36
CA HIS A 122 -8.50 1.39 6.92
C HIS A 122 -9.39 0.94 8.08
N ALA A 123 -8.91 0.01 8.92
CA ALA A 123 -9.64 -0.45 10.09
C ALA A 123 -9.88 0.68 11.10
N SER A 124 -8.88 1.54 11.35
CA SER A 124 -9.01 2.70 12.24
C SER A 124 -10.03 3.71 11.72
N GLY A 125 -10.12 3.89 10.40
CA GLY A 125 -11.12 4.74 9.76
C GLY A 125 -12.55 4.20 9.93
N LEU A 126 -12.74 2.89 9.79
CA LEU A 126 -14.04 2.23 10.02
C LEU A 126 -14.49 2.34 11.49
N VAL A 127 -13.58 2.17 12.45
CA VAL A 127 -13.89 2.33 13.88
C VAL A 127 -14.30 3.77 14.20
N ARG A 128 -13.61 4.76 13.63
CA ARG A 128 -13.96 6.18 13.82
C ARG A 128 -15.31 6.53 13.19
N GLN A 129 -15.67 5.89 12.07
CA GLN A 129 -16.99 6.03 11.45
C GLN A 129 -18.09 5.46 12.36
N ALA A 130 -17.89 4.26 12.90
CA ALA A 130 -18.85 3.65 13.83
C ALA A 130 -19.05 4.50 15.08
N ALA A 131 -17.98 5.10 15.61
CA ALA A 131 -18.06 6.00 16.77
C ALA A 131 -18.82 7.30 16.46
N SER A 132 -18.64 7.92 15.28
CA SER A 132 -19.39 9.13 14.91
C SER A 132 -20.87 8.86 14.67
N ASP A 133 -21.22 7.73 14.06
CA ASP A 133 -22.62 7.36 13.80
C ASP A 133 -23.41 7.10 15.10
N VAL A 134 -22.74 6.67 16.17
CA VAL A 134 -23.34 6.52 17.51
C VAL A 134 -23.53 7.88 18.18
N ALA A 135 -22.55 8.78 18.08
CA ALA A 135 -22.62 10.12 18.65
C ALA A 135 -23.72 10.98 18.00
N ASP A 136 -23.96 10.84 16.69
CA ASP A 136 -25.02 11.58 15.97
C ASP A 136 -26.45 11.08 16.31
N ARG A 137 -26.59 9.93 16.99
CA ARG A 137 -27.89 9.33 17.37
C ARG A 137 -28.32 9.65 18.80
N THR A 138 -27.42 10.17 19.63
CA THR A 138 -27.66 10.55 21.03
C THR A 138 -27.86 12.05 21.15
#